data_AF-A0A933W876-F1
#
_entry.id   AF-A0A933W876-F1
#
_cell.length_a   1.000
_cell.length_b   1.000
_cell.length_c   1.000
_cell.angle_alpha   90.00
_cell.angle_beta   90.00
_cell.angle_gamma   90.00
#
_symmetry.space_group_name_H-M   'P 1'
#
loop_
_entity.id
_entity.type
_entity.pdbx_description
1 polymer ?
#
loop_
_entity_poly.entity_id
_entity_poly.type
_entity_poly.pdbx_seq_one_letter_code
_entity_poly.pdbx_strand_id
1 'polypeptide(L)'
;MSIVLTPLFMRRALAARLRAPLRALVTLVLRRLGRRTGEIAVVLADDATTRALNRDWRGMDHATDVITFAYDEHEADADTRAVTGDLVVSMDRVRVQAKRWKVSEGEELARLVIHGALHLCGHDHMKAAERRVMRAYEDAAMSEGAAAIAALEKAWPKPSRTTPAPRATRPARPAKPAGPARRAKSPSRRPVVAKSRARKGH
;
A
#
# COMPACT_ATOMS: atom_id res chain seq x y z
N MET A 1 24.22 -0.75 10.17
CA MET A 1 22.76 -0.90 10.00
C MET A 1 22.06 -0.41 11.26
N SER A 2 21.42 0.75 11.16
CA SER A 2 20.78 1.44 12.27
C SER A 2 19.27 1.33 12.10
N ILE A 3 18.63 0.37 12.76
CA ILE A 3 17.17 0.20 12.67
C ILE A 3 16.52 1.25 13.59
N VAL A 4 16.11 2.37 13.00
CA VAL A 4 15.38 3.44 13.68
C VAL A 4 13.89 3.10 13.67
N LEU A 5 13.42 2.60 14.81
CA LEU A 5 12.00 2.34 15.03
C LEU A 5 11.41 3.56 15.72
N THR A 6 10.65 4.36 14.96
CA THR A 6 9.97 5.55 15.48
C THR A 6 9.05 5.15 16.65
N PRO A 7 9.19 5.81 17.82
CA PRO A 7 8.67 5.29 19.09
C PRO A 7 7.17 5.49 19.32
N LEU A 8 6.43 6.08 18.38
CA LEU A 8 5.01 6.39 18.64
C LEU A 8 4.10 5.15 18.69
N PHE A 9 4.52 4.01 18.15
CA PHE A 9 3.61 2.87 17.96
C PHE A 9 4.07 1.54 18.59
N MET A 10 5.37 1.36 18.87
CA MET A 10 5.92 0.08 19.34
C MET A 10 6.63 0.20 20.69
N ARG A 11 6.30 -0.72 21.61
CA ARG A 11 7.07 -0.91 22.85
C ARG A 11 8.54 -1.19 22.49
N ARG A 12 9.50 -0.55 23.20
CA ARG A 12 10.96 -0.75 23.00
C ARG A 12 11.36 -2.23 22.93
N ALA A 13 10.67 -3.09 23.68
CA ALA A 13 10.89 -4.54 23.68
C ALA A 13 10.49 -5.23 22.35
N LEU A 14 9.37 -4.85 21.73
CA LEU A 14 8.96 -5.37 20.42
C LEU A 14 9.94 -4.90 19.35
N ALA A 15 10.31 -3.62 19.40
CA ALA A 15 11.31 -3.04 18.52
C ALA A 15 12.64 -3.82 18.56
N ALA A 16 13.14 -4.14 19.76
CA ALA A 16 14.35 -4.93 19.92
C ALA A 16 14.25 -6.34 19.30
N ARG A 17 13.08 -6.99 19.38
CA ARG A 17 12.87 -8.35 18.86
C ARG A 17 12.80 -8.41 17.34
N LEU A 18 12.34 -7.34 16.67
CA LEU A 18 12.25 -7.30 15.21
C LEU A 18 13.58 -6.93 14.54
N ARG A 19 14.51 -6.29 15.27
CA ARG A 19 15.79 -5.84 14.71
C ARG A 19 16.60 -6.95 14.06
N ALA A 20 16.82 -8.06 14.78
CA ALA A 20 17.64 -9.16 14.30
C ALA A 20 17.09 -9.81 13.01
N PRO A 21 15.80 -10.21 12.95
CA PRO A 21 15.27 -10.80 11.73
C PRO A 21 15.13 -9.82 10.56
N LEU A 22 14.76 -8.55 10.80
CA LEU A 22 14.72 -7.53 9.74
C LEU A 22 16.11 -7.31 9.13
N ARG A 23 17.15 -7.22 9.98
CA ARG A 23 18.54 -7.16 9.53
C ARG A 23 18.91 -8.38 8.69
N ALA A 24 18.54 -9.58 9.14
CA ALA A 24 18.86 -10.80 8.41
C ALA A 24 18.24 -10.80 7.00
N LEU A 25 17.00 -10.34 6.84
CA LEU A 25 16.34 -10.24 5.54
C LEU A 25 17.02 -9.24 4.61
N VAL A 26 17.30 -8.02 5.09
CA VAL A 26 18.00 -7.01 4.30
C VAL A 26 19.39 -7.50 3.89
N THR A 27 20.18 -8.02 4.84
CA THR A 27 21.52 -8.56 4.55
C THR A 27 21.46 -9.73 3.57
N LEU A 28 20.44 -10.58 3.65
CA LEU A 28 20.25 -11.68 2.71
C LEU A 28 20.05 -11.17 1.28
N VAL A 29 19.16 -10.19 1.08
CA VAL A 29 18.90 -9.59 -0.23
C VAL A 29 20.17 -8.97 -0.81
N LEU A 30 20.87 -8.13 -0.02
CA LEU A 30 22.09 -7.48 -0.49
C LEU A 30 23.18 -8.48 -0.85
N ARG A 31 23.37 -9.52 -0.01
CA ARG A 31 24.33 -10.59 -0.28
C ARG A 31 24.00 -11.33 -1.58
N ARG A 32 22.72 -11.60 -1.84
CA ARG A 32 22.27 -12.27 -3.08
C ARG A 32 22.61 -11.45 -4.32
N LEU A 33 22.58 -10.13 -4.21
CA LEU A 33 22.91 -9.20 -5.28
C LEU A 33 24.40 -8.84 -5.33
N GLY A 34 25.25 -9.46 -4.50
CA GLY A 34 26.68 -9.17 -4.42
C GLY A 34 27.00 -7.77 -3.87
N ARG A 35 26.04 -7.11 -3.21
CA ARG A 35 26.19 -5.75 -2.68
C ARG A 35 26.68 -5.78 -1.24
N ARG A 36 27.53 -4.81 -0.87
CA ARG A 36 27.99 -4.64 0.50
C ARG A 36 26.91 -3.96 1.34
N THR A 37 26.66 -4.44 2.55
CA THR A 37 25.70 -3.81 3.47
C THR A 37 26.32 -2.60 4.14
N GLY A 38 25.70 -1.43 3.96
CA GLY A 38 26.08 -0.19 4.64
C GLY A 38 25.14 0.16 5.80
N GLU A 39 24.95 1.46 5.98
CA GLU A 39 23.97 2.01 6.91
C GLU A 39 22.58 2.03 6.28
N ILE A 40 21.81 1.00 6.61
CA ILE A 40 20.40 0.93 6.24
C ILE A 40 19.54 1.12 7.48
N ALA A 41 18.56 2.02 7.42
CA ALA A 41 17.50 2.13 8.42
C ALA A 41 16.21 1.47 7.94
N VAL A 42 15.54 0.77 8.84
CA VAL A 42 14.19 0.26 8.62
C VAL A 42 13.28 0.94 9.63
N VAL A 43 12.38 1.77 9.12
CA VAL A 43 11.42 2.59 9.87
C VAL A 43 10.04 1.98 9.70
N LEU A 44 9.42 1.61 10.83
CA LEU A 44 8.03 1.16 10.84
C LEU A 44 7.13 2.34 11.20
N ALA A 45 6.22 2.67 10.29
CA ALA A 45 5.41 3.87 10.32
C ALA A 45 3.91 3.55 10.15
N ASP A 46 3.06 4.55 10.37
CA ASP A 46 1.63 4.48 10.06
C ASP A 46 1.32 5.07 8.67
N ASP A 47 0.07 4.91 8.22
CA ASP A 47 -0.36 5.46 6.93
C ASP A 47 -0.30 6.99 6.88
N ALA A 48 -0.47 7.68 8.00
CA ALA A 48 -0.38 9.14 8.05
C ALA A 48 1.04 9.62 7.77
N THR A 49 2.03 8.93 8.36
CA THR A 49 3.46 9.18 8.17
C THR A 49 3.88 8.87 6.75
N THR A 50 3.50 7.70 6.20
CA THR A 50 3.87 7.38 4.81
C THR A 50 3.19 8.31 3.81
N ARG A 51 1.94 8.73 4.04
CA ARG A 51 1.27 9.75 3.22
C ARG A 51 2.00 11.08 3.26
N ALA A 52 2.40 11.54 4.45
CA ALA A 52 3.14 12.79 4.60
C ALA A 52 4.46 12.73 3.84
N LEU A 53 5.25 11.67 4.02
CA LEU A 53 6.50 11.47 3.30
C LEU A 53 6.30 11.37 1.79
N ASN A 54 5.27 10.65 1.32
CA ASN A 54 4.98 10.51 -0.10
C ASN A 54 4.59 11.86 -0.74
N ARG A 55 3.84 12.70 -0.01
CA ARG A 55 3.50 14.05 -0.43
C ARG A 55 4.75 14.94 -0.48
N ASP A 56 5.53 14.94 0.60
CA ASP A 56 6.62 15.90 0.77
C ASP A 56 7.82 15.58 -0.15
N TRP A 57 8.09 14.29 -0.43
CA TRP A 57 9.22 13.85 -1.25
C TRP A 57 8.87 13.48 -2.68
N ARG A 58 7.65 12.98 -2.95
CA ARG A 58 7.23 12.51 -4.28
C ARG A 58 6.05 13.30 -4.86
N GLY A 59 5.56 14.33 -4.17
CA GLY A 59 4.41 15.14 -4.61
C GLY A 59 3.07 14.37 -4.62
N MET A 60 3.01 13.19 -3.99
CA MET A 60 1.88 12.28 -4.07
C MET A 60 1.17 12.18 -2.72
N ASP A 61 0.01 12.83 -2.59
CA ASP A 61 -0.75 12.87 -1.33
C ASP A 61 -1.63 11.63 -1.10
N HIS A 62 -1.00 10.45 -1.06
CA HIS A 62 -1.63 9.19 -0.66
C HIS A 62 -0.66 8.31 0.12
N ALA A 63 -1.19 7.51 1.04
CA ALA A 63 -0.39 6.52 1.77
C ALA A 63 0.07 5.40 0.82
N THR A 64 1.31 4.97 0.99
CA THR A 64 1.93 3.86 0.26
C THR A 64 2.44 2.79 1.22
N ASP A 65 2.69 1.60 0.69
CA ASP A 65 3.08 0.42 1.47
C ASP A 65 4.52 0.53 1.97
N VAL A 66 5.44 0.97 1.09
CA VAL A 66 6.84 1.19 1.39
C VAL A 66 7.39 2.39 0.62
N ILE A 67 8.24 3.18 1.27
CA ILE A 67 9.03 4.25 0.67
C ILE A 67 10.50 3.92 0.89
N THR A 68 11.27 3.92 -0.19
CA THR A 68 12.71 3.69 -0.16
C THR A 68 13.42 4.98 -0.49
N PHE A 69 14.41 5.33 0.33
CA PHE A 69 15.35 6.42 0.10
C PHE A 69 16.75 5.84 -0.01
N ALA A 70 17.34 5.80 -1.20
CA ALA A 70 18.73 5.42 -1.38
C ALA A 70 19.61 6.67 -1.41
N TYR A 71 20.78 6.59 -0.76
CA TYR A 71 21.70 7.74 -0.63
C TYR A 71 22.91 7.65 -1.57
N ASP A 72 23.05 6.53 -2.30
CA ASP A 72 24.18 6.18 -3.15
C ASP A 72 23.89 6.27 -4.66
N GLU A 73 22.68 6.68 -5.08
CA GLU A 73 22.22 6.67 -6.48
C GLU A 73 22.97 7.62 -7.44
N HIS A 74 23.87 8.48 -6.94
CA HIS A 74 24.46 9.58 -7.74
C HIS A 74 25.98 9.63 -7.80
N GLU A 75 26.69 8.58 -7.35
CA GLU A 75 28.16 8.56 -7.40
C GLU A 75 28.71 7.52 -8.38
N ALA A 76 29.82 7.87 -9.05
CA ALA A 76 30.45 7.08 -10.10
C ALA A 76 30.93 5.68 -9.66
N ASP A 77 31.01 5.41 -8.36
CA ASP A 77 31.47 4.16 -7.75
C ASP A 77 30.35 3.36 -7.05
N ALA A 78 29.08 3.63 -7.37
CA ALA A 78 27.91 3.04 -6.70
C ALA A 78 27.97 1.50 -6.59
N ASP A 79 28.58 0.82 -7.57
CA ASP A 79 28.70 -0.65 -7.58
C ASP A 79 29.70 -1.23 -6.58
N THR A 80 30.66 -0.42 -6.10
CA THR A 80 31.68 -0.88 -5.12
C THR A 80 31.41 -0.42 -3.70
N ARG A 81 30.52 0.57 -3.53
CA ARG A 81 30.15 1.12 -2.22
C ARG A 81 29.11 0.27 -1.50
N ALA A 82 29.09 0.45 -0.19
CA ALA A 82 28.10 -0.17 0.67
C ALA A 82 26.75 0.55 0.50
N VAL A 83 25.69 -0.23 0.30
CA VAL A 83 24.33 0.31 0.10
C VAL A 83 23.88 1.01 1.38
N THR A 84 23.47 2.26 1.26
CA THR A 84 23.01 3.11 2.37
C THR A 84 21.66 3.73 2.03
N GLY A 85 20.76 3.77 3.01
CA GLY A 85 19.42 4.27 2.76
C GLY A 85 18.40 3.93 3.83
N ASP A 86 17.20 4.45 3.65
CA ASP A 86 16.08 4.28 4.57
C ASP A 86 14.93 3.54 3.89
N LEU A 87 14.39 2.53 4.58
CA LEU A 87 13.13 1.87 4.22
C LEU A 87 12.07 2.29 5.22
N VAL A 88 11.03 2.97 4.75
CA VAL A 88 9.87 3.34 5.57
C VAL A 88 8.69 2.46 5.17
N VAL A 89 8.23 1.60 6.08
CA VAL A 89 7.16 0.62 5.83
C VAL A 89 5.90 1.00 6.62
N SER A 90 4.74 1.06 5.95
CA SER A 90 3.46 1.27 6.62
C SER A 90 2.96 -0.02 7.27
N MET A 91 2.85 -0.02 8.60
CA MET A 91 2.29 -1.13 9.37
C MET A 91 0.78 -1.28 9.18
N ASP A 92 0.07 -0.20 8.84
CA ASP A 92 -1.36 -0.26 8.55
C ASP A 92 -1.61 -1.00 7.23
N ARG A 93 -0.75 -0.76 6.22
CA ARG A 93 -0.77 -1.53 4.97
C ARG A 93 -0.39 -2.97 5.18
N VAL A 94 0.65 -3.26 5.96
CA VAL A 94 1.01 -4.65 6.34
C VAL A 94 -0.21 -5.39 6.88
N ARG A 95 -0.97 -4.81 7.81
CA ARG A 95 -2.18 -5.45 8.38
C ARG A 95 -3.27 -5.69 7.35
N VAL A 96 -3.58 -4.68 6.54
CA VAL A 96 -4.62 -4.76 5.51
C VAL A 96 -4.26 -5.81 4.46
N GLN A 97 -3.00 -5.82 4.01
CA GLN A 97 -2.51 -6.75 3.01
C GLN A 97 -2.39 -8.17 3.55
N ALA A 98 -1.84 -8.36 4.75
CA ALA A 98 -1.78 -9.66 5.40
C ALA A 98 -3.16 -10.32 5.49
N LYS A 99 -4.18 -9.55 5.89
CA LYS A 99 -5.56 -10.02 5.93
C LYS A 99 -6.14 -10.32 4.54
N ARG A 100 -5.85 -9.48 3.55
CA ARG A 100 -6.32 -9.65 2.16
C ARG A 100 -5.76 -10.91 1.53
N TRP A 101 -4.47 -11.16 1.72
CA TRP A 101 -3.74 -12.28 1.14
C TRP A 101 -3.74 -13.54 2.02
N LYS A 102 -4.35 -13.48 3.21
CA LYS A 102 -4.43 -14.57 4.20
C LYS A 102 -3.06 -15.08 4.63
N VAL A 103 -2.09 -14.17 4.74
CA VAL A 103 -0.74 -14.43 5.25
C VAL A 103 -0.58 -13.79 6.63
N SER A 104 0.50 -14.09 7.33
CA SER A 104 0.80 -13.45 8.61
C SER A 104 1.30 -12.01 8.42
N GLU A 105 1.14 -11.15 9.44
CA GLU A 105 1.73 -9.80 9.41
C GLU A 105 3.27 -9.85 9.35
N GLY A 106 3.89 -10.89 9.94
CA GLY A 106 5.34 -11.09 9.88
C GLY A 106 5.82 -11.44 8.47
N GLU A 107 5.07 -12.29 7.76
CA GLU A 107 5.34 -12.64 6.37
C GLU A 107 5.14 -11.46 5.41
N GLU A 108 4.06 -10.69 5.58
CA GLU A 108 3.82 -9.48 4.79
C GLU A 108 4.89 -8.42 5.04
N LEU A 109 5.26 -8.20 6.30
CA LEU A 109 6.35 -7.28 6.66
C LEU A 109 7.69 -7.71 6.03
N ALA A 110 8.00 -9.01 6.07
CA ALA A 110 9.19 -9.55 5.42
C ALA A 110 9.19 -9.25 3.91
N ARG A 111 8.03 -9.45 3.26
CA ARG A 111 7.89 -9.17 1.82
C ARG A 111 8.12 -7.71 1.49
N LEU A 112 7.53 -6.77 2.24
CA LEU A 112 7.73 -5.34 2.02
C LEU A 112 9.18 -4.89 2.28
N VAL A 113 9.85 -5.48 3.26
CA VAL A 113 11.26 -5.20 3.57
C VAL A 113 12.18 -5.74 2.48
N ILE A 114 11.93 -6.96 1.98
CA ILE A 114 12.64 -7.52 0.83
C ILE A 114 12.41 -6.64 -0.41
N HIS A 115 11.17 -6.27 -0.68
CA HIS A 115 10.80 -5.41 -1.80
C HIS A 115 11.54 -4.07 -1.73
N GLY A 116 11.52 -3.40 -0.57
CA GLY A 116 12.24 -2.14 -0.40
C GLY A 116 13.76 -2.29 -0.48
N ALA A 117 14.34 -3.42 -0.04
CA ALA A 117 15.77 -3.69 -0.16
C ALA A 117 16.21 -3.95 -1.60
N LEU A 118 15.33 -4.54 -2.44
CA LEU A 118 15.56 -4.68 -3.87
C LEU A 118 15.57 -3.30 -4.55
N HIS A 119 14.65 -2.40 -4.17
CA HIS A 119 14.67 -1.00 -4.63
C HIS A 119 15.96 -0.28 -4.24
N LEU A 120 16.45 -0.47 -3.01
CA LEU A 120 17.77 0.09 -2.60
C LEU A 120 18.93 -0.41 -3.46
N CYS A 121 18.80 -1.57 -4.09
CA CYS A 121 19.81 -2.10 -5.00
C CYS A 121 19.57 -1.71 -6.46
N GLY A 122 18.64 -0.79 -6.73
CA GLY A 122 18.33 -0.29 -8.09
C GLY A 122 17.39 -1.18 -8.91
N HIS A 123 16.76 -2.20 -8.30
CA HIS A 123 15.76 -3.01 -8.99
C HIS A 123 14.38 -2.37 -8.92
N ASP A 124 13.92 -1.82 -10.04
CA ASP A 124 12.55 -1.32 -10.21
C ASP A 124 11.66 -2.32 -10.96
N HIS A 125 10.37 -2.00 -11.11
CA HIS A 125 9.31 -2.88 -11.55
C HIS A 125 8.30 -2.15 -12.47
N MET A 126 8.74 -1.06 -13.10
CA MET A 126 7.92 -0.25 -14.00
C MET A 126 7.59 -1.00 -15.30
N LYS A 127 8.52 -1.81 -15.83
CA LYS A 127 8.29 -2.64 -17.02
C LYS A 127 7.94 -4.08 -16.70
N ALA A 128 7.25 -4.76 -17.61
CA ALA A 128 6.81 -6.15 -17.40
C ALA A 128 7.97 -7.15 -17.24
N ALA A 129 9.08 -6.95 -17.95
CA ALA A 129 10.28 -7.78 -17.81
C ALA A 129 10.95 -7.57 -16.45
N GLU A 130 11.13 -6.31 -16.04
CA GLU A 130 11.67 -5.91 -14.74
C GLU A 130 10.83 -6.48 -13.59
N ARG A 131 9.49 -6.41 -13.68
CA ARG A 131 8.57 -7.07 -12.72
C ARG A 131 8.82 -8.55 -12.54
N ARG A 132 9.05 -9.28 -13.63
CA ARG A 132 9.28 -10.75 -13.56
C ARG A 132 10.59 -11.05 -12.84
N VAL A 133 11.63 -10.28 -13.14
CA VAL A 133 12.94 -10.41 -12.50
C VAL A 133 12.84 -10.09 -11.01
N MET A 134 12.24 -8.95 -10.65
CA MET A 134 12.09 -8.56 -9.25
C MET A 134 11.28 -9.59 -8.45
N ARG A 135 10.17 -10.09 -8.99
CA ARG A 135 9.38 -11.16 -8.35
C ARG A 135 10.18 -12.43 -8.09
N ALA A 136 11.02 -12.85 -9.04
CA ALA A 136 11.87 -14.02 -8.83
C ALA A 136 12.88 -13.81 -7.69
N TYR A 137 13.42 -12.58 -7.55
CA TYR A 137 14.27 -12.24 -6.41
C TYR A 137 13.49 -12.20 -5.09
N GLU A 138 12.28 -11.64 -5.08
CA GLU A 138 11.39 -11.64 -3.92
C GLU A 138 11.10 -13.07 -3.44
N ASP A 139 10.65 -13.95 -4.35
CA ASP A 139 10.30 -15.33 -4.04
C ASP A 139 11.51 -16.10 -3.50
N ALA A 140 12.69 -15.93 -4.11
CA ALA A 140 13.91 -16.56 -3.64
C ALA A 140 14.33 -16.06 -2.26
N ALA A 141 14.28 -14.74 -2.03
CA ALA A 141 14.63 -14.14 -0.74
C ALA A 141 13.63 -14.54 0.36
N MET A 142 12.35 -14.67 0.04
CA MET A 142 11.32 -15.19 0.96
C MET A 142 11.60 -16.65 1.33
N SER A 143 11.94 -17.48 0.35
CA SER A 143 12.27 -18.90 0.59
C SER A 143 13.52 -19.06 1.45
N GLU A 144 14.60 -18.36 1.13
CA GLU A 144 15.87 -18.43 1.87
C GLU A 144 15.79 -17.75 3.24
N GLY A 145 14.95 -16.72 3.36
CA GLY A 145 14.71 -15.96 4.58
C GLY A 145 13.73 -16.62 5.56
N ALA A 146 13.24 -17.83 5.29
CA ALA A 146 12.17 -18.48 6.06
C ALA A 146 12.40 -18.49 7.59
N ALA A 147 13.65 -18.69 8.04
CA ALA A 147 14.00 -18.65 9.46
C ALA A 147 13.83 -17.24 10.07
N ALA A 148 14.19 -16.19 9.33
CA ALA A 148 13.99 -14.81 9.76
C ALA A 148 12.49 -14.44 9.76
N ILE A 149 11.73 -14.94 8.78
CA ILE A 149 10.27 -14.78 8.71
C ILE A 149 9.62 -15.42 9.94
N ALA A 150 9.96 -16.68 10.26
CA ALA A 150 9.46 -17.36 11.45
C ALA A 150 9.81 -16.60 12.74
N ALA A 151 11.00 -15.99 12.81
CA ALA A 151 11.39 -15.14 13.94
C ALA A 151 10.57 -13.85 14.02
N LEU A 152 10.22 -13.22 12.88
CA LEU A 152 9.28 -12.08 12.85
C LEU A 152 7.91 -12.50 13.36
N GLU A 153 7.40 -13.64 12.91
CA GLU A 153 6.10 -14.17 13.35
C GLU A 153 6.06 -14.46 14.86
N LYS A 154 7.15 -14.99 15.42
CA LYS A 154 7.26 -15.24 16.85
C LYS A 154 7.42 -13.95 17.66
N ALA A 155 8.07 -12.95 17.08
CA ALA A 155 8.27 -11.65 17.72
C ALA A 155 7.00 -10.79 17.68
N TRP A 156 6.23 -10.91 16.61
CA TRP A 156 5.00 -10.16 16.41
C TRP A 156 3.83 -10.82 17.15
N PRO A 157 3.11 -10.10 18.03
CA PRO A 157 1.96 -10.66 18.70
C PRO A 157 0.89 -10.98 17.66
N LYS A 158 0.41 -12.24 17.62
CA LYS A 158 -0.76 -12.61 16.81
C LYS A 158 -1.90 -11.67 17.21
N PRO A 159 -2.68 -11.12 16.26
CA PRO A 159 -3.85 -10.35 16.61
C PRO A 159 -4.71 -11.22 17.53
N SER A 160 -4.91 -10.75 18.77
CA SER A 160 -5.97 -11.27 19.63
C SER A 160 -7.22 -11.31 18.76
N ARG A 161 -7.97 -12.42 18.75
CA ARG A 161 -9.29 -12.50 18.10
C ARG A 161 -10.13 -11.35 18.63
N THR A 162 -10.08 -10.18 17.97
CA THR A 162 -11.01 -9.11 18.22
C THR A 162 -12.30 -9.64 17.64
N THR A 163 -13.27 -9.90 18.52
CA THR A 163 -14.64 -10.16 18.15
C THR A 163 -14.99 -9.24 16.98
N PRO A 164 -15.47 -9.76 15.85
CA PRO A 164 -15.81 -8.89 14.73
C PRO A 164 -16.79 -7.85 15.25
N ALA A 165 -16.45 -6.58 15.07
CA ALA A 165 -17.41 -5.50 15.24
C ALA A 165 -18.69 -5.89 14.47
N PRO A 166 -19.89 -5.63 15.02
CA PRO A 166 -21.14 -6.03 14.39
C PRO A 166 -21.13 -5.59 12.93
N ARG A 167 -21.39 -6.56 12.06
CA ARG A 167 -21.33 -6.44 10.60
C ARG A 167 -22.13 -5.21 10.20
N ALA A 168 -21.45 -4.12 9.83
CA ALA A 168 -22.11 -2.99 9.19
C ALA A 168 -22.81 -3.54 7.94
N THR A 169 -24.14 -3.48 7.95
CA THR A 169 -24.99 -3.86 6.84
C THR A 169 -24.52 -3.07 5.62
N ARG A 170 -24.04 -3.78 4.60
CA ARG A 170 -23.58 -3.20 3.35
C ARG A 170 -24.72 -2.36 2.75
N PRO A 171 -24.56 -1.05 2.50
CA PRO A 171 -25.60 -0.29 1.83
C PRO A 171 -25.81 -0.89 0.43
N ALA A 172 -27.08 -1.05 0.06
CA ALA A 172 -27.48 -1.57 -1.24
C ALA A 172 -26.92 -0.66 -2.35
N ARG A 173 -26.40 -1.30 -3.40
CA ARG A 173 -25.91 -0.63 -4.61
C ARG A 173 -27.06 0.22 -5.21
N PRO A 174 -26.85 1.51 -5.52
CA PRO A 174 -27.91 2.31 -6.13
C PRO A 174 -28.26 1.75 -7.52
N ALA A 175 -29.55 1.64 -7.79
CA ALA A 175 -30.09 1.21 -9.08
C ALA A 175 -29.72 2.22 -10.18
N LYS A 176 -29.46 1.69 -11.39
CA LYS A 176 -29.22 2.46 -12.61
C LYS A 176 -30.38 3.45 -12.85
N PRO A 177 -30.13 4.70 -13.25
CA PRO A 177 -31.21 5.62 -13.59
C PRO A 177 -31.95 5.13 -14.85
N ALA A 178 -33.28 5.08 -14.77
CA ALA A 178 -34.16 4.84 -15.89
C ALA A 178 -34.11 6.03 -16.87
N GLY A 179 -34.04 5.73 -18.17
CA GLY A 179 -34.07 6.75 -19.23
C GLY A 179 -35.38 7.55 -19.25
N PRO A 180 -35.42 8.70 -19.96
CA PRO A 180 -36.52 9.64 -19.88
C PRO A 180 -37.84 9.05 -20.40
N ALA A 181 -38.89 9.19 -19.58
CA ALA A 181 -40.26 8.76 -19.87
C ALA A 181 -40.90 9.59 -20.99
N ARG A 182 -41.56 8.92 -21.94
CA ARG A 182 -42.40 9.53 -22.96
C ARG A 182 -43.59 10.26 -22.31
N ARG A 183 -43.77 11.52 -22.67
CA ARG A 183 -44.84 12.42 -22.21
C ARG A 183 -46.19 11.95 -22.75
N ALA A 184 -47.07 11.45 -21.88
CA ALA A 184 -48.47 11.17 -22.21
C ALA A 184 -49.33 12.44 -22.05
N LYS A 185 -50.24 12.66 -23.00
CA LYS A 185 -51.15 13.81 -23.07
C LYS A 185 -52.27 13.68 -22.01
N SER A 186 -52.46 14.70 -21.18
CA SER A 186 -53.62 14.83 -20.29
C SER A 186 -54.86 15.31 -21.05
N PRO A 187 -56.07 14.77 -20.81
CA PRO A 187 -57.30 15.37 -21.27
C PRO A 187 -57.85 16.31 -20.18
N SER A 188 -57.87 17.61 -20.45
CA SER A 188 -58.55 18.59 -19.59
C SER A 188 -59.95 18.87 -20.11
N ARG A 189 -60.86 19.00 -19.16
CA ARG A 189 -62.31 19.01 -19.24
C ARG A 189 -62.87 20.22 -20.01
N ARG A 190 -63.94 19.97 -20.77
CA ARG A 190 -64.98 20.96 -21.13
C ARG A 190 -65.58 21.56 -19.83
N PRO A 191 -66.08 22.81 -19.80
CA PRO A 191 -67.41 23.05 -20.38
C PRO A 191 -67.76 24.49 -20.87
N VAL A 192 -68.93 24.54 -21.51
CA VAL A 192 -69.92 25.63 -21.77
C VAL A 192 -69.59 26.85 -22.66
N VAL A 193 -70.12 26.78 -23.89
CA VAL A 193 -70.95 27.75 -24.67
C VAL A 193 -70.96 29.25 -24.28
N ALA A 194 -70.63 30.11 -25.25
CA ALA A 194 -71.41 31.32 -25.59
C ALA A 194 -71.08 31.84 -27.01
N LYS A 195 -72.12 32.35 -27.69
CA LYS A 195 -72.22 32.77 -29.10
C LYS A 195 -71.63 34.15 -29.38
N SER A 196 -71.21 34.41 -30.64
CA SER A 196 -71.48 35.63 -31.45
C SER A 196 -70.44 35.75 -32.58
N ARG A 197 -70.76 35.39 -33.84
CA ARG A 197 -71.25 36.22 -34.97
C ARG A 197 -70.27 37.29 -35.53
N ALA A 198 -70.07 37.20 -36.86
CA ALA A 198 -69.75 38.26 -37.86
C ALA A 198 -68.32 38.87 -37.81
N ARG A 199 -67.58 39.25 -38.88
CA ARG A 199 -67.71 39.49 -40.35
C ARG A 199 -66.25 39.44 -40.91
N LYS A 200 -65.95 38.80 -42.06
CA LYS A 200 -65.68 39.39 -43.41
C LYS A 200 -64.89 40.73 -43.50
N GLY A 201 -63.81 40.70 -44.30
CA GLY A 201 -63.18 41.83 -45.04
C GLY A 201 -62.01 42.50 -44.29
N HIS A 202 -60.87 42.86 -44.90
CA HIS A 202 -60.42 42.98 -46.29
C HIS A 202 -58.94 42.58 -46.36
#